data_AF-A0A7G2LRZ4-F1
#
_entry.id   AF-A0A7G2LRZ4-F1
#
_cell.length_a   1.000
_cell.length_b   1.000
_cell.length_c   1.000
_cell.angle_alpha   90.00
_cell.angle_beta   90.00
_cell.angle_gamma   90.00
#
_symmetry.space_group_name_H-M   'P 1'
#
loop_
_entity.id
_entity.type
_entity.pdbx_description
1 polymer ?
#
loop_
_entity_poly.entity_id
_entity_poly.type
_entity_poly.pdbx_seq_one_letter_code
_entity_poly.pdbx_strand_id
1 'polypeptide(L)'
;SDGDLKSTAARTRADYAGALRLLRKRPQDPEGYPRATAVSALEEDGLDETWAALQELIEWRRAKGFWDHTRAAQARYWFEQDVKQRLLAQLETPQAKDDLSRLSDAVAEGARDPAEAAAEFVSRLRAD
;
A
#
# COMPACT_ATOMS: atom_id res chain seq x y z
N SER A 1 -16.30 10.99 23.14
CA SER A 1 -15.39 12.15 22.87
C SER A 1 -14.84 12.69 24.18
N ASP A 2 -13.60 13.16 24.24
CA ASP A 2 -13.00 13.66 25.49
C ASP A 2 -13.65 15.00 25.91
N GLY A 3 -14.50 14.98 26.95
CA GLY A 3 -15.07 16.17 27.61
C GLY A 3 -15.51 17.33 26.70
N ASP A 4 -14.83 18.48 26.84
CA ASP A 4 -15.14 19.77 26.18
C ASP A 4 -15.13 19.72 24.65
N LEU A 5 -14.49 18.71 24.05
CA LEU A 5 -14.42 18.54 22.60
C LEU A 5 -15.62 17.79 22.02
N LYS A 6 -16.61 17.40 22.82
CA LYS A 6 -17.79 16.65 22.36
C LYS A 6 -18.57 17.35 21.26
N SER A 7 -18.78 18.66 21.38
CA SER A 7 -19.49 19.45 20.37
C SER A 7 -18.70 19.53 19.05
N THR A 8 -17.39 19.74 19.14
CA THR A 8 -16.46 19.75 17.99
C THR A 8 -16.41 18.39 17.32
N ALA A 9 -16.28 17.30 18.07
CA ALA A 9 -16.26 15.93 17.55
C ALA A 9 -17.57 15.58 16.82
N ALA A 10 -18.72 16.00 17.36
CA ALA A 10 -20.01 15.80 16.71
C ALA A 10 -20.13 16.55 15.36
N ARG A 11 -19.64 17.80 15.31
CA ARG A 11 -19.61 18.60 14.07
C ARG A 11 -18.69 17.98 13.03
N THR A 12 -17.47 17.65 13.42
CA THR A 12 -16.49 16.98 12.56
C THR A 12 -17.03 15.65 12.00
N ARG A 13 -17.69 14.83 12.84
CA ARG A 13 -18.34 13.59 12.39
C ARG A 13 -19.41 13.88 11.32
N ALA A 14 -20.24 14.90 11.51
CA ALA A 14 -21.26 15.28 10.54
C ALA A 14 -20.65 15.75 9.22
N ASP A 15 -19.58 16.56 9.27
CA ASP A 15 -18.87 17.04 8.10
C ASP A 15 -18.27 15.87 7.30
N TYR A 16 -17.58 14.93 7.97
CA TYR A 16 -17.06 13.73 7.32
C TYR A 16 -18.17 12.83 6.77
N ALA A 17 -19.26 12.62 7.53
CA ALA A 17 -20.39 11.84 7.04
C ALA A 17 -21.03 12.47 5.78
N GLY A 18 -21.08 13.80 5.71
CA GLY A 18 -21.51 14.53 4.52
C GLY A 18 -20.55 14.34 3.34
N ALA A 19 -19.25 14.54 3.57
CA ALA A 19 -18.23 14.39 2.54
C ALA A 19 -18.16 12.96 1.97
N LEU A 20 -18.27 11.95 2.83
CA LEU A 20 -18.25 10.54 2.42
C LEU A 20 -19.40 10.19 1.46
N ARG A 21 -20.55 10.87 1.56
CA ARG A 21 -21.68 10.70 0.64
C ARG A 21 -21.43 11.27 -0.76
N LEU A 22 -20.46 12.18 -0.89
CA LEU A 22 -20.06 12.75 -2.19
C LEU A 22 -19.09 11.85 -2.96
N LEU A 23 -18.44 10.90 -2.27
CA LEU A 23 -17.51 9.98 -2.91
C LEU A 23 -18.25 8.93 -3.75
N ARG A 24 -17.62 8.51 -4.85
CA ARG A 24 -18.15 7.41 -5.67
C ARG A 24 -18.26 6.14 -4.83
N LYS A 25 -19.44 5.52 -4.85
CA LYS A 25 -19.69 4.25 -4.15
C LYS A 25 -18.72 3.17 -4.63
N ARG A 26 -18.14 2.45 -3.67
CA ARG A 26 -17.22 1.33 -3.92
C ARG A 26 -17.99 0.00 -3.85
N PRO A 27 -17.72 -0.98 -4.72
CA PRO A 27 -18.36 -2.30 -4.66
C PRO A 27 -18.17 -3.01 -3.31
N GLN A 28 -17.02 -2.80 -2.66
CA GLN A 28 -16.67 -3.39 -1.37
C GLN A 28 -17.23 -2.65 -0.14
N ASP A 29 -18.08 -1.64 -0.35
CA ASP A 29 -18.75 -0.91 0.73
C ASP A 29 -20.27 -1.23 0.69
N PRO A 30 -20.79 -1.91 1.73
CA PRO A 30 -22.22 -2.14 1.86
C PRO A 30 -22.99 -0.82 2.08
N GLU A 31 -24.32 -0.92 2.10
CA GLU A 31 -25.16 0.19 2.53
C GLU A 31 -24.74 0.68 3.92
N GLY A 32 -24.77 2.00 4.13
CA GLY A 32 -24.26 2.64 5.34
C GLY A 32 -22.74 2.87 5.37
N TYR A 33 -21.99 2.38 4.37
CA TYR A 33 -20.54 2.57 4.26
C TYR A 33 -20.14 3.38 3.02
N PRO A 34 -19.02 4.14 3.06
CA PRO A 34 -18.15 4.36 4.24
C PRO A 34 -18.85 5.17 5.34
N ARG A 35 -18.60 4.81 6.62
CA ARG A 35 -19.24 5.37 7.81
C ARG A 35 -18.25 6.21 8.63
N ALA A 36 -18.68 7.37 9.10
CA ALA A 36 -17.95 8.15 10.10
C ALA A 36 -18.53 7.89 11.50
N THR A 37 -17.70 7.44 12.43
CA THR A 37 -18.04 7.30 13.86
C THR A 37 -17.14 8.20 14.70
N ALA A 38 -17.61 8.59 15.88
CA ALA A 38 -16.80 9.33 16.87
C ALA A 38 -16.62 8.42 18.09
N VAL A 39 -15.40 8.35 18.59
CA VAL A 39 -15.04 7.52 19.76
C VAL A 39 -14.26 8.35 20.78
N SER A 40 -14.19 7.90 22.02
CA SER A 40 -13.23 8.36 23.01
C SER A 40 -12.72 7.20 23.83
N ALA A 41 -11.40 7.09 23.91
CA ALA A 41 -10.77 6.16 24.81
C ALA A 41 -10.85 6.63 26.27
N LEU A 42 -10.82 7.95 26.51
CA LEU A 42 -10.87 8.52 27.86
C LEU A 42 -12.23 8.29 28.54
N GLU A 43 -13.31 8.48 27.78
CA GLU A 43 -14.69 8.31 28.25
C GLU A 43 -15.25 6.91 27.95
N GLU A 44 -14.44 6.04 27.34
CA GLU A 44 -14.82 4.70 26.86
C GLU A 44 -16.10 4.70 25.98
N ASP A 45 -16.32 5.79 25.25
CA ASP A 45 -17.54 6.06 24.48
C ASP A 45 -17.37 5.69 23.00
N GLY A 46 -18.31 4.94 22.43
CA GLY A 46 -18.37 4.62 21.00
C GLY A 46 -17.44 3.50 20.53
N LEU A 47 -16.64 2.91 21.43
CA LEU A 47 -15.66 1.87 21.11
C LEU A 47 -16.34 0.56 20.70
N ASP A 48 -17.29 0.07 21.52
CA ASP A 48 -18.01 -1.18 21.28
C ASP A 48 -18.86 -1.10 20.02
N GLU A 49 -19.57 0.02 19.80
CA GLU A 49 -20.38 0.22 18.61
C GLU A 49 -19.53 0.30 17.34
N THR A 50 -18.36 0.94 17.43
CA THR A 50 -17.42 1.00 16.31
C THR A 50 -16.83 -0.38 16.03
N TRP A 51 -16.48 -1.15 17.06
CA TRP A 51 -15.98 -2.51 16.90
C TRP A 51 -17.02 -3.44 16.26
N ALA A 52 -18.27 -3.41 16.73
CA ALA A 52 -19.37 -4.17 16.14
C ALA A 52 -19.57 -3.80 14.65
N ALA A 53 -19.53 -2.51 14.32
CA ALA A 53 -19.62 -2.06 12.93
C ALA A 53 -18.42 -2.49 12.06
N LEU A 54 -17.22 -2.63 12.63
CA LEU A 54 -16.07 -3.17 11.93
C LEU A 54 -16.24 -4.68 11.66
N GLN A 55 -16.74 -5.43 12.65
CA GLN A 55 -16.99 -6.86 12.50
C GLN A 55 -18.05 -7.13 11.42
N GLU A 56 -19.17 -6.40 11.45
CA GLU A 56 -20.22 -6.49 10.42
C GLU A 56 -19.65 -6.24 9.01
N LEU A 57 -18.83 -5.19 8.85
CA LEU A 57 -18.19 -4.87 7.59
C LEU A 57 -17.23 -5.99 7.11
N ILE A 58 -16.46 -6.56 8.03
CA ILE A 58 -15.52 -7.66 7.72
C ILE A 58 -16.29 -8.91 7.29
N GLU A 59 -17.33 -9.29 8.04
CA GLU A 59 -18.18 -10.44 7.72
C GLU A 59 -18.86 -10.28 6.37
N TRP A 60 -19.43 -9.10 6.09
CA TRP A 60 -20.03 -8.81 4.80
C TRP A 60 -19.01 -8.91 3.66
N ARG A 61 -17.81 -8.33 3.82
CA ARG A 61 -16.75 -8.39 2.79
C ARG A 61 -16.23 -9.81 2.57
N ARG A 62 -16.23 -10.66 3.60
CA ARG A 62 -15.93 -12.10 3.47
C ARG A 62 -17.05 -12.81 2.70
N ALA A 63 -18.30 -12.62 3.10
CA ALA A 63 -19.46 -13.23 2.44
C ALA A 63 -19.59 -12.83 0.95
N LYS A 64 -19.11 -11.65 0.58
CA LYS A 64 -19.07 -11.18 -0.82
C LYS A 64 -17.76 -11.47 -1.57
N GLY A 65 -16.80 -12.15 -0.94
CA GLY A 65 -15.52 -12.52 -1.55
C GLY A 65 -14.52 -11.37 -1.72
N PHE A 66 -14.86 -10.13 -1.34
CA PHE A 66 -13.93 -8.99 -1.40
C PHE A 66 -12.71 -9.18 -0.51
N TRP A 67 -12.90 -9.84 0.65
CA TRP A 67 -11.81 -10.08 1.59
C TRP A 67 -10.70 -10.93 0.99
N ASP A 68 -11.04 -12.10 0.46
CA ASP A 68 -10.07 -13.03 -0.10
C ASP A 68 -9.46 -12.48 -1.40
N HIS A 69 -10.27 -11.83 -2.24
CA HIS A 69 -9.76 -11.15 -3.44
C HIS A 69 -8.72 -10.07 -3.09
N THR A 70 -9.02 -9.21 -2.12
CA THR A 70 -8.10 -8.15 -1.69
C THR A 70 -6.81 -8.73 -1.12
N ARG A 71 -6.90 -9.79 -0.30
CA ARG A 71 -5.72 -10.47 0.25
C ARG A 71 -4.87 -11.13 -0.83
N ALA A 72 -5.48 -11.78 -1.81
CA ALA A 72 -4.76 -12.39 -2.93
C ALA A 72 -4.03 -11.32 -3.76
N ALA A 73 -4.71 -10.19 -4.04
CA ALA A 73 -4.10 -9.06 -4.75
C ALA A 73 -2.93 -8.45 -3.97
N GLN A 74 -3.06 -8.29 -2.64
CA GLN A 74 -1.99 -7.83 -1.77
C GLN A 74 -0.80 -8.79 -1.75
N ALA A 75 -1.06 -10.10 -1.64
CA ALA A 75 -0.01 -11.13 -1.64
C ALA A 75 0.77 -11.10 -2.96
N ARG A 76 0.07 -11.02 -4.09
CA ARG A 76 0.69 -10.87 -5.41
C ARG A 76 1.54 -9.61 -5.50
N TYR A 77 0.98 -8.46 -5.09
CA TYR A 77 1.69 -7.20 -5.11
C TYR A 77 2.98 -7.27 -4.29
N TRP A 78 2.91 -7.76 -3.04
CA TRP A 78 4.08 -7.85 -2.18
C TRP A 78 5.10 -8.87 -2.65
N PHE A 79 4.67 -9.98 -3.26
CA PHE A 79 5.57 -10.90 -3.93
C PHE A 79 6.34 -10.20 -5.06
N GLU A 80 5.65 -9.47 -5.94
CA GLU A 80 6.30 -8.72 -7.02
C GLU A 80 7.25 -7.64 -6.50
N GLN A 81 6.90 -6.97 -5.39
CA GLN A 81 7.79 -6.00 -4.75
C GLN A 81 9.04 -6.68 -4.16
N ASP A 82 8.88 -7.80 -3.46
CA ASP A 82 10.00 -8.53 -2.88
C ASP A 82 10.98 -9.02 -3.97
N VAL A 83 10.46 -9.53 -5.09
CA VAL A 83 11.29 -9.90 -6.26
C VAL A 83 12.07 -8.70 -6.78
N LYS A 84 11.42 -7.55 -6.99
CA LYS A 84 12.09 -6.34 -7.48
C LYS A 84 13.17 -5.85 -6.52
N GLN A 85 12.87 -5.82 -5.22
CA GLN A 85 13.83 -5.40 -4.20
C GLN A 85 15.03 -6.34 -4.13
N ARG A 86 14.81 -7.65 -4.22
CA ARG A 86 15.90 -8.64 -4.28
C ARG A 86 16.77 -8.47 -5.52
N LEU A 87 16.17 -8.23 -6.69
CA LEU A 87 16.92 -7.98 -7.92
C LEU A 87 17.72 -6.68 -7.82
N LEU A 88 17.14 -5.60 -7.28
CA LEU A 88 17.85 -4.34 -7.06
C LEU A 88 18.99 -4.49 -6.04
N ALA A 89 18.80 -5.30 -4.99
CA ALA A 89 19.83 -5.54 -3.98
C ALA A 89 21.06 -6.24 -4.56
N GLN A 90 20.95 -7.00 -5.66
CA GLN A 90 22.11 -7.58 -6.34
C GLN A 90 23.05 -6.50 -6.90
N LEU A 91 22.52 -5.32 -7.24
CA LEU A 91 23.30 -4.17 -7.70
C LEU A 91 24.16 -3.55 -6.60
N GLU A 92 23.86 -3.86 -5.33
CA GLU A 92 24.56 -3.26 -4.20
C GLU A 92 25.87 -3.97 -3.83
N THR A 93 26.15 -5.12 -4.45
CA THR A 93 27.40 -5.86 -4.24
C THR A 93 28.61 -5.06 -4.75
N PRO A 94 29.81 -5.19 -4.13
CA PRO A 94 31.01 -4.51 -4.61
C PRO A 94 31.30 -4.80 -6.09
N GLN A 95 31.19 -6.06 -6.50
CA GLN A 95 31.42 -6.51 -7.87
C GLN A 95 30.43 -5.86 -8.85
N ALA A 96 29.13 -5.85 -8.53
CA ALA A 96 28.14 -5.22 -9.39
C ALA A 96 28.36 -3.71 -9.51
N LYS A 97 28.75 -3.02 -8.43
CA LYS A 97 29.08 -1.59 -8.47
C LYS A 97 30.27 -1.29 -9.37
N ASP A 98 31.34 -2.08 -9.24
CA ASP A 98 32.55 -1.92 -10.06
C ASP A 98 32.26 -2.15 -11.54
N ASP A 99 31.51 -3.21 -11.87
CA ASP A 99 31.12 -3.50 -13.25
C ASP A 99 30.17 -2.43 -13.83
N LEU A 100 29.24 -1.92 -13.03
CA LEU A 100 28.34 -0.85 -13.45
C LEU A 100 29.09 0.44 -13.74
N SER A 101 30.07 0.81 -12.90
CA SER A 101 30.93 1.98 -13.13
C SER A 101 31.72 1.82 -14.43
N ARG A 102 32.46 0.72 -14.56
CA ARG A 102 33.31 0.45 -15.73
C ARG A 102 32.53 0.44 -17.04
N LEU A 103 31.35 -0.19 -17.06
CA LEU A 103 30.51 -0.23 -18.26
C LEU A 103 29.87 1.13 -18.55
N SER A 104 29.46 1.87 -17.52
CA SER A 104 28.90 3.23 -17.70
C SER A 104 29.93 4.19 -18.27
N ASP A 105 31.19 4.13 -17.83
CA ASP A 105 32.28 4.94 -18.35
C ASP A 105 32.55 4.62 -19.84
N ALA A 106 32.63 3.33 -20.19
CA ALA A 106 32.83 2.91 -21.58
C ALA A 106 31.67 3.33 -22.51
N VAL A 107 30.43 3.36 -22.00
CA VAL A 107 29.27 3.87 -22.75
C VAL A 107 29.35 5.39 -22.90
N ALA A 108 29.69 6.13 -21.84
CA ALA A 108 29.82 7.59 -21.87
C ALA A 108 30.91 8.06 -22.84
N GLU A 109 32.00 7.30 -22.96
CA GLU A 109 33.09 7.53 -23.91
C GLU A 109 32.75 7.09 -25.35
N GLY A 110 31.61 6.43 -25.57
CA GLY A 110 31.21 5.91 -26.88
C GLY A 110 31.97 4.66 -27.32
N ALA A 111 32.71 4.01 -26.42
CA ALA A 111 33.47 2.79 -26.71
C ALA A 111 32.59 1.53 -26.73
N ARG A 112 31.40 1.59 -26.13
CA ARG A 112 30.41 0.49 -26.13
C ARG A 112 29.02 1.02 -26.42
N ASP A 113 28.21 0.21 -27.10
CA ASP A 113 26.78 0.48 -27.27
C ASP A 113 26.05 0.30 -25.91
N PRO A 114 25.14 1.22 -25.52
CA PRO A 114 24.42 1.13 -24.26
C PRO A 114 23.62 -0.17 -24.07
N ALA A 115 22.96 -0.67 -25.13
CA ALA A 115 22.13 -1.86 -25.03
C ALA A 115 22.98 -3.12 -24.90
N GLU A 116 24.11 -3.20 -25.61
CA GLU A 116 25.08 -4.28 -25.44
C GLU A 116 25.69 -4.30 -24.03
N ALA A 117 26.12 -3.14 -23.52
CA ALA A 117 26.71 -3.01 -22.19
C ALA A 117 25.71 -3.41 -21.08
N ALA A 118 24.44 -3.00 -21.20
CA ALA A 118 23.40 -3.40 -20.26
C ALA A 118 23.11 -4.91 -20.31
N ALA A 119 23.07 -5.51 -21.51
CA ALA A 119 22.87 -6.95 -21.67
C ALA A 119 24.03 -7.76 -21.07
N GLU A 120 25.27 -7.31 -21.29
CA GLU A 120 26.48 -7.87 -20.69
C GLU A 120 26.41 -7.82 -19.16
N PHE A 121 26.10 -6.66 -18.59
CA PHE A 121 25.97 -6.48 -17.14
C PHE A 121 24.93 -7.44 -16.53
N VAL A 122 23.72 -7.49 -17.11
CA VAL A 122 22.65 -8.37 -16.64
C VAL A 122 23.03 -9.85 -16.77
N SER A 123 23.79 -10.22 -17.81
CA SER A 123 24.26 -11.60 -17.97
C SER A 123 25.24 -12.01 -16.88
N ARG A 124 26.12 -11.10 -16.44
CA ARG A 124 27.09 -11.36 -15.37
C ARG A 124 26.42 -11.47 -14.01
N LEU A 125 25.45 -10.59 -13.73
CA LEU A 125 24.69 -10.59 -12.47
C LEU A 125 23.95 -11.91 -12.19
N ARG A 126 23.67 -12.71 -13.23
CA ARG A 126 22.98 -14.01 -13.13
C ARG A 126 23.92 -15.20 -12.93
N ALA A 127 25.22 -15.02 -13.15
CA ALA A 127 26.21 -16.10 -13.11
C ALA A 127 26.79 -16.33 -11.70
N ASP A 128 26.57 -15.39 -10.78
CA ASP A 128 26.88 -15.45 -9.35
C ASP A 128 25.66 -15.87 -8.52
#